data_AF-A0AAP0RQ46-F1
#
_entry.id   AF-A0AAP0RQ46-F1
#
_cell.length_a   1.000
_cell.length_b   1.000
_cell.length_c   1.000
_cell.angle_alpha   90.00
_cell.angle_beta   90.00
_cell.angle_gamma   90.00
#
_symmetry.space_group_name_H-M   'P 1'
#
loop_
_entity.id
_entity.type
_entity.pdbx_description
1 polymer ?
#
loop_
_entity_poly.entity_id
_entity_poly.type
_entity_poly.pdbx_seq_one_letter_code
_entity_poly.pdbx_strand_id
1 'polypeptide(L)'
;MQEKSLKRKTNMATSSTDADDELRAILSEQRRELMSTQTLDSDLDVAFHLQMQEAITASLALHPSSSSSSASPSSSSSAAALQPPLLIQDDDALYFAALMDEEFEKLEQICRDREMSSAEMRAMRDDLNRRIHDQKVASEILRIPEDEWKNSGNNFERPYGEGSSGTVMADESFRVYFKGLVSEERIRDSRVTVAAIGVAICDVTDHPIFELQKPLTGGEDSVVSREAVEIEALVEGLNAAIALDLKRVTCYCDELHDPSICYRQTATNTMQDCDISQSGGSASEKIYILQHASCGTKQY
;
A
#
# COMPACT_ATOMS: atom_id res chain seq x y z
N MET A 1 -39.43 -2.61 38.38
CA MET A 1 -38.91 -1.92 37.19
C MET A 1 -37.61 -1.23 37.59
N GLN A 2 -36.46 -1.83 37.28
CA GLN A 2 -35.16 -1.19 37.37
C GLN A 2 -34.47 -1.38 36.02
N GLU A 3 -34.33 -0.28 35.30
CA GLU A 3 -33.76 -0.21 33.96
C GLU A 3 -32.24 -0.06 34.11
N LYS A 4 -31.48 -1.10 33.77
CA LYS A 4 -30.01 -1.03 33.74
C LYS A 4 -29.57 -0.52 32.38
N SER A 5 -29.16 0.74 32.36
CA SER A 5 -28.52 1.41 31.23
C SER A 5 -27.18 0.76 30.89
N LEU A 6 -27.13 0.06 29.76
CA LEU A 6 -25.93 -0.56 29.22
C LEU A 6 -25.15 0.49 28.42
N LYS A 7 -24.18 1.14 29.06
CA LYS A 7 -23.19 1.98 28.38
C LYS A 7 -22.26 1.08 27.56
N ARG A 8 -22.52 0.97 26.25
CA ARG A 8 -21.54 0.46 25.28
C ARG A 8 -20.41 1.48 25.19
N LYS A 9 -19.26 1.10 25.73
CA LYS A 9 -17.99 1.79 25.56
C LYS A 9 -17.37 1.23 24.27
N THR A 10 -17.52 1.96 23.17
CA THR A 10 -16.83 1.65 21.91
C THR A 10 -15.36 2.00 22.09
N ASN A 11 -14.53 0.98 22.27
CA ASN A 11 -13.08 1.11 22.16
C ASN A 11 -12.75 1.07 20.66
N MET A 12 -12.31 2.19 20.08
CA MET A 12 -11.69 2.22 18.75
C MET A 12 -10.20 1.94 18.90
N ALA A 13 -9.87 0.66 18.89
CA ALA A 13 -8.55 0.15 18.59
C ALA A 13 -8.75 -1.17 17.85
N THR A 14 -9.36 -1.08 16.66
CA THR A 14 -9.29 -2.19 15.70
C THR A 14 -7.83 -2.28 15.27
N SER A 15 -7.14 -3.32 15.73
CA SER A 15 -5.80 -3.66 15.24
C SER A 15 -5.87 -3.80 13.72
N SER A 16 -4.86 -3.34 12.98
CA SER A 16 -4.92 -3.37 11.49
C SER A 16 -5.19 -4.77 10.95
N THR A 17 -4.78 -5.82 11.67
CA THR A 17 -5.09 -7.22 11.37
C THR A 17 -6.58 -7.53 11.31
N ASP A 18 -7.40 -6.93 12.18
CA ASP A 18 -8.86 -7.16 12.22
C ASP A 18 -9.55 -6.49 11.02
N ALA A 19 -9.04 -5.32 10.61
CA ALA A 19 -9.51 -4.63 9.40
C ALA A 19 -9.06 -5.34 8.11
N ASP A 20 -7.85 -5.90 8.10
CA ASP A 20 -7.32 -6.68 6.97
C ASP A 20 -8.09 -8.00 6.82
N ASP A 21 -8.48 -8.66 7.91
CA ASP A 21 -9.31 -9.86 7.91
C ASP A 21 -10.75 -9.57 7.49
N GLU A 22 -11.34 -8.46 7.94
CA GLU A 22 -12.66 -7.98 7.47
C GLU A 22 -12.64 -7.69 5.96
N LEU A 23 -11.59 -7.03 5.47
CA LEU A 23 -11.41 -6.77 4.05
C LEU A 23 -11.30 -8.07 3.24
N ARG A 24 -10.53 -9.06 3.72
CA ARG A 24 -10.42 -10.39 3.09
C ARG A 24 -11.78 -11.09 3.04
N ALA A 25 -12.56 -11.01 4.11
CA ALA A 25 -13.90 -11.57 4.15
C ALA A 25 -14.82 -10.92 3.10
N ILE A 26 -14.81 -9.58 3.01
CA ILE A 26 -15.59 -8.83 2.02
C ILE A 26 -15.19 -9.24 0.58
N LEU A 27 -13.88 -9.31 0.29
CA LEU A 27 -13.39 -9.71 -1.03
C LEU A 27 -13.81 -11.14 -1.39
N SER A 28 -13.74 -12.06 -0.43
CA SER A 28 -14.20 -13.44 -0.64
C SER A 28 -15.69 -13.54 -0.91
N GLU A 29 -16.49 -12.67 -0.30
CA GLU A 29 -17.93 -12.57 -0.52
C GLU A 29 -18.24 -11.97 -1.89
N GLN A 30 -17.58 -10.87 -2.27
CA GLN A 30 -17.75 -10.25 -3.58
C GLN A 30 -17.39 -11.19 -4.73
N ARG A 31 -16.28 -11.94 -4.61
CA ARG A 31 -15.88 -12.94 -5.62
C ARG A 31 -16.92 -14.07 -5.73
N ARG A 32 -17.46 -14.52 -4.60
CA ARG A 32 -18.52 -15.54 -4.56
C ARG A 32 -19.82 -15.03 -5.22
N GLU A 33 -20.22 -13.79 -4.95
CA GLU A 33 -21.38 -13.18 -5.57
C GLU A 33 -21.20 -13.03 -7.08
N LEU A 34 -20.03 -12.55 -7.53
CA LEU A 34 -19.71 -12.40 -8.95
C LEU A 34 -19.78 -13.75 -9.70
N MET A 35 -19.18 -14.80 -9.14
CA MET A 35 -19.28 -16.16 -9.69
C MET A 35 -20.73 -16.66 -9.71
N SER A 36 -21.51 -16.40 -8.66
CA SER A 36 -22.93 -16.77 -8.63
C SER A 36 -23.73 -16.07 -9.73
N THR A 37 -23.50 -14.76 -9.96
CA THR A 37 -24.18 -14.03 -11.03
C THR A 37 -23.80 -14.56 -12.40
N GLN A 38 -22.51 -14.84 -12.64
CA GLN A 38 -22.05 -15.42 -13.90
C GLN A 38 -22.71 -16.79 -14.17
N THR A 39 -22.83 -17.64 -13.15
CA THR A 39 -23.52 -18.93 -13.31
C THR A 39 -25.01 -18.77 -13.63
N LEU A 40 -25.69 -17.82 -12.97
CA LEU A 40 -27.12 -17.56 -13.22
C LEU A 40 -27.37 -17.03 -14.63
N ASP A 41 -26.49 -16.18 -15.15
CA ASP A 41 -26.58 -15.61 -16.48
C ASP A 41 -26.41 -16.69 -17.57
N SER A 42 -25.37 -17.53 -17.42
CA SER A 42 -25.17 -18.70 -18.29
C SER A 42 -26.34 -19.69 -18.23
N ASP A 43 -26.93 -19.90 -17.06
CA ASP A 43 -28.10 -20.78 -16.90
C ASP A 43 -29.35 -20.19 -17.58
N LEU A 44 -29.52 -18.86 -17.56
CA LEU A 44 -30.62 -18.16 -18.22
C LEU A 44 -30.58 -18.34 -19.74
N ASP A 45 -29.40 -18.21 -20.34
CA ASP A 45 -29.19 -18.42 -21.77
C ASP A 45 -29.52 -19.85 -22.21
N VAL A 46 -29.07 -20.83 -21.42
CA VAL A 46 -29.36 -22.25 -21.67
C VAL A 46 -30.85 -22.52 -21.55
N ALA A 47 -31.52 -21.97 -20.52
CA ALA A 47 -32.96 -22.11 -20.33
C ALA A 47 -33.74 -21.47 -21.49
N PHE A 48 -33.32 -20.29 -21.95
CA PHE A 48 -33.93 -19.61 -23.10
C PHE A 48 -33.80 -20.45 -24.38
N HIS A 49 -32.62 -21.01 -24.65
CA HIS A 49 -32.41 -21.88 -25.81
C HIS A 49 -33.29 -23.12 -25.75
N LEU A 50 -33.37 -23.76 -24.58
CA LEU A 50 -34.19 -24.94 -24.36
C LEU A 50 -35.68 -24.66 -24.58
N GLN A 51 -36.20 -23.54 -24.05
CA GLN A 51 -37.58 -23.12 -24.26
C GLN A 51 -37.90 -22.88 -25.74
N MET A 52 -36.98 -22.27 -26.48
CA MET A 52 -37.16 -22.04 -27.91
C MET A 52 -37.16 -23.36 -28.70
N GLN A 53 -36.28 -24.30 -28.35
CA GLN A 53 -36.25 -25.64 -28.95
C GLN A 53 -37.53 -26.42 -28.67
N GLU A 54 -38.05 -26.36 -27.45
CA GLU A 54 -39.32 -27.00 -27.07
C GLU A 54 -40.50 -26.41 -27.86
N ALA A 55 -40.57 -25.09 -28.00
CA ALA A 55 -41.63 -24.41 -28.76
C ALA A 55 -41.63 -24.80 -30.25
N ILE A 56 -40.45 -24.89 -30.87
CA ILE A 56 -40.29 -25.34 -32.27
C ILE A 56 -40.76 -26.80 -32.40
N THR A 57 -40.32 -27.66 -31.48
CA THR A 57 -40.66 -29.09 -31.49
C THR A 57 -42.17 -29.29 -31.31
N ALA A 58 -42.80 -28.55 -30.39
CA ALA A 58 -44.25 -28.57 -30.17
C ALA A 58 -45.02 -28.08 -31.40
N SER A 59 -44.53 -27.03 -32.08
CA SER A 59 -45.15 -26.48 -33.29
C SER A 59 -45.11 -27.47 -34.46
N LEU A 60 -44.00 -28.20 -34.62
CA LEU A 60 -43.88 -29.26 -35.64
C LEU A 60 -44.79 -30.46 -35.36
N ALA A 61 -44.98 -30.81 -34.09
CA ALA A 61 -45.87 -31.90 -33.69
C ALA A 61 -47.35 -31.59 -33.93
N LEU A 62 -47.73 -30.30 -33.91
CA LEU A 62 -49.09 -29.81 -34.17
C LEU A 62 -49.44 -29.72 -35.66
N HIS A 63 -48.50 -29.97 -36.57
CA HIS A 63 -48.76 -30.17 -38.00
C HIS A 63 -48.83 -31.67 -38.32
N PRO A 64 -49.97 -32.37 -38.09
CA PRO A 64 -50.16 -33.67 -38.71
C PRO A 64 -50.23 -33.43 -40.21
N SER A 65 -49.32 -34.04 -40.95
CA SER A 65 -49.41 -34.13 -42.40
C SER A 65 -50.70 -34.86 -42.78
N SER A 66 -51.79 -34.11 -42.91
CA SER A 66 -52.97 -34.54 -43.64
C SER A 66 -52.69 -34.24 -45.10
N SER A 67 -52.25 -35.25 -45.86
CA SER A 67 -52.56 -35.38 -47.29
C SER A 67 -52.17 -36.78 -47.79
N SER A 68 -53.15 -37.67 -47.84
CA SER A 68 -53.27 -38.51 -49.02
C SER A 68 -53.71 -37.63 -50.21
N SER A 69 -53.20 -37.95 -51.39
CA SER A 69 -53.58 -37.50 -52.76
C SER A 69 -52.77 -36.39 -53.47
N SER A 70 -51.97 -36.88 -54.44
CA SER A 70 -51.72 -36.38 -55.81
C SER A 70 -51.02 -35.04 -56.09
N ALA A 71 -49.75 -35.17 -56.51
CA ALA A 71 -49.04 -34.52 -57.62
C ALA A 71 -49.51 -33.16 -58.20
N SER A 72 -48.66 -32.14 -58.12
CA SER A 72 -47.95 -31.47 -59.26
C SER A 72 -47.15 -30.24 -58.77
N PRO A 73 -46.09 -29.79 -59.48
CA PRO A 73 -45.13 -28.80 -58.97
C PRO A 73 -45.41 -27.38 -59.49
N SER A 74 -45.29 -26.38 -58.62
CA SER A 74 -45.00 -25.00 -59.03
C SER A 74 -44.31 -24.24 -57.89
N SER A 75 -43.14 -23.73 -58.23
CA SER A 75 -42.15 -23.05 -57.41
C SER A 75 -42.49 -21.58 -57.12
N SER A 76 -41.72 -21.06 -56.16
CA SER A 76 -41.48 -19.67 -55.73
C SER A 76 -42.45 -19.12 -54.67
N SER A 77 -42.21 -19.36 -53.37
CA SER A 77 -41.19 -18.79 -52.47
C SER A 77 -41.46 -17.33 -52.05
N SER A 78 -42.24 -17.19 -50.97
CA SER A 78 -42.04 -16.12 -49.98
C SER A 78 -42.27 -16.66 -48.58
N ALA A 79 -41.44 -17.65 -48.19
CA ALA A 79 -41.21 -17.89 -46.78
C ALA A 79 -40.48 -16.64 -46.27
N ALA A 80 -41.22 -15.75 -45.61
CA ALA A 80 -40.65 -14.64 -44.88
C ALA A 80 -39.61 -15.22 -43.92
N ALA A 81 -38.35 -15.05 -44.30
CA ALA A 81 -37.22 -15.36 -43.47
C ALA A 81 -37.40 -14.59 -42.16
N LEU A 82 -37.70 -15.32 -41.09
CA LEU A 82 -37.50 -14.83 -39.75
C LEU A 82 -36.01 -14.52 -39.65
N GLN A 83 -35.70 -13.22 -39.68
CA GLN A 83 -34.38 -12.73 -39.32
C GLN A 83 -34.02 -13.32 -37.94
N PRO A 84 -32.78 -13.79 -37.73
CA PRO A 84 -32.35 -14.18 -36.39
C PRO A 84 -32.61 -12.99 -35.46
N PRO A 85 -33.18 -13.19 -34.25
CA PRO A 85 -33.18 -12.15 -33.24
C PRO A 85 -31.72 -11.71 -33.06
N LEU A 86 -31.50 -10.40 -33.12
CA LEU A 86 -30.19 -9.82 -32.84
C LEU A 86 -29.69 -10.41 -31.52
N LEU A 87 -28.59 -11.16 -31.58
CA LEU A 87 -27.80 -11.44 -30.39
C LEU A 87 -27.33 -10.08 -29.89
N ILE A 88 -27.97 -9.63 -28.82
CA ILE A 88 -27.48 -8.51 -28.04
C ILE A 88 -26.15 -9.00 -27.43
N GLN A 89 -25.16 -8.11 -27.46
CA GLN A 89 -23.76 -8.37 -27.19
C GLN A 89 -23.53 -8.82 -25.72
N ASP A 90 -23.46 -10.13 -25.46
CA ASP A 90 -23.08 -10.69 -24.13
C ASP A 90 -21.56 -10.82 -23.91
N ASP A 91 -20.75 -10.54 -24.94
CA ASP A 91 -19.29 -10.55 -24.82
C ASP A 91 -18.78 -9.53 -23.78
N ASP A 92 -19.49 -8.41 -23.61
CA ASP A 92 -19.07 -7.33 -22.70
C ASP A 92 -19.24 -7.71 -21.21
N ALA A 93 -20.25 -8.51 -20.87
CA ALA A 93 -20.51 -8.93 -19.49
C ALA A 93 -19.52 -10.01 -19.01
N LEU A 94 -19.20 -10.97 -19.88
CA LEU A 94 -18.19 -12.00 -19.60
C LEU A 94 -16.78 -11.40 -19.53
N TYR A 95 -16.48 -10.42 -20.37
CA TYR A 95 -15.21 -9.68 -20.32
C TYR A 95 -15.06 -8.89 -19.02
N PHE A 96 -16.13 -8.24 -18.54
CA PHE A 96 -16.11 -7.53 -17.27
C PHE A 96 -15.90 -8.48 -16.07
N ALA A 97 -16.58 -9.63 -16.05
CA ALA A 97 -16.40 -10.63 -15.01
C ALA A 97 -14.94 -11.15 -14.95
N ALA A 98 -14.36 -11.46 -16.11
CA ALA A 98 -12.96 -11.91 -16.20
C ALA A 98 -11.97 -10.84 -15.72
N LEU A 99 -12.21 -9.56 -16.05
CA LEU A 99 -11.38 -8.44 -15.60
C LEU A 99 -11.48 -8.22 -14.09
N MET A 100 -12.69 -8.38 -13.52
CA MET A 100 -12.90 -8.29 -12.07
C MET A 100 -12.17 -9.43 -11.33
N ASP A 101 -12.22 -10.65 -11.85
CA ASP A 101 -11.48 -11.78 -11.28
C ASP A 101 -9.96 -11.54 -11.26
N GLU A 102 -9.39 -10.97 -12.33
CA GLU A 102 -7.97 -10.60 -12.39
C GLU A 102 -7.60 -9.54 -11.33
N GLU A 103 -8.43 -8.50 -11.16
CA GLU A 103 -8.18 -7.47 -10.14
C GLU A 103 -8.33 -8.02 -8.71
N PHE A 104 -9.22 -8.99 -8.46
CA PHE A 104 -9.30 -9.68 -7.18
C PHE A 104 -8.03 -10.49 -6.87
N GLU A 105 -7.50 -11.23 -7.85
CA GLU A 105 -6.27 -12.01 -7.68
C GLU A 105 -5.07 -11.11 -7.41
N LYS A 106 -4.99 -9.99 -8.13
CA LYS A 106 -3.97 -8.96 -7.93
C LYS A 106 -4.06 -8.33 -6.54
N LEU A 107 -5.26 -8.02 -6.05
CA LEU A 107 -5.44 -7.47 -4.71
C LEU A 107 -5.06 -8.47 -3.61
N GLU A 108 -5.43 -9.74 -3.78
CA GLU A 108 -5.02 -10.82 -2.87
C GLU A 108 -3.50 -10.94 -2.80
N GLN A 109 -2.84 -10.85 -3.95
CA GLN A 109 -1.38 -10.82 -4.02
C GLN A 109 -0.79 -9.62 -3.27
N ILE A 110 -1.33 -8.41 -3.47
CA ILE A 110 -0.90 -7.19 -2.75
C ILE A 110 -1.04 -7.35 -1.24
N CYS A 111 -2.15 -7.93 -0.77
CA CYS A 111 -2.35 -8.20 0.66
C CYS A 111 -1.29 -9.17 1.21
N ARG A 112 -1.00 -10.25 0.48
CA ARG A 112 0.05 -11.22 0.88
C ARG A 112 1.43 -10.59 0.90
N ASP A 113 1.76 -9.78 -0.10
CA ASP A 113 3.05 -9.09 -0.20
C ASP A 113 3.21 -8.06 0.93
N ARG A 114 2.16 -7.30 1.24
CA ARG A 114 2.13 -6.36 2.37
C ARG A 114 2.33 -7.07 3.71
N GLU A 115 1.68 -8.20 3.92
CA GLU A 115 1.79 -8.99 5.14
C GLU A 115 3.21 -9.55 5.32
N MET A 116 3.80 -10.05 4.23
CA MET A 116 5.19 -10.51 4.20
C MET A 116 6.16 -9.37 4.51
N SER A 117 6.04 -8.24 3.83
CA SER A 117 6.89 -7.06 4.07
C SER A 117 6.74 -6.55 5.52
N SER A 118 5.52 -6.52 6.06
CA SER A 118 5.26 -6.15 7.45
C SER A 118 5.91 -7.12 8.44
N ALA A 119 5.87 -8.43 8.15
CA ALA A 119 6.53 -9.45 8.97
C ALA A 119 8.06 -9.29 8.95
N GLU A 120 8.65 -9.05 7.78
CA GLU A 120 10.09 -8.79 7.64
C GLU A 120 10.52 -7.51 8.37
N MET A 121 9.76 -6.42 8.26
CA MET A 121 10.02 -5.18 8.99
C MET A 121 9.98 -5.39 10.51
N ARG A 122 9.04 -6.22 11.00
CA ARG A 122 8.98 -6.59 12.43
C ARG A 122 10.19 -7.42 12.84
N ALA A 123 10.59 -8.39 12.02
CA ALA A 123 11.79 -9.20 12.29
C ALA A 123 13.06 -8.34 12.33
N MET A 124 13.21 -7.38 11.41
CA MET A 124 14.33 -6.44 11.41
C MET A 124 14.34 -5.54 12.66
N ARG A 125 13.17 -5.07 13.09
CA ARG A 125 13.02 -4.30 14.34
C ARG A 125 13.46 -5.12 15.55
N ASP A 126 12.99 -6.35 15.66
CA ASP A 126 13.33 -7.23 16.79
C ASP A 126 14.82 -7.59 16.81
N ASP A 127 15.42 -7.76 15.62
CA ASP A 127 16.85 -7.98 15.46
C ASP A 127 17.67 -6.76 15.88
N LEU A 128 17.26 -5.56 15.45
CA LEU A 128 17.89 -4.30 15.83
C LEU A 128 17.84 -4.11 17.35
N ASN A 129 16.67 -4.29 17.96
CA ASN A 129 16.50 -4.18 19.41
C ASN A 129 17.42 -5.14 20.18
N ARG A 130 17.61 -6.37 19.67
CA ARG A 130 18.54 -7.34 20.25
C ARG A 130 20.00 -6.86 20.16
N ARG A 131 20.42 -6.34 18.99
CA ARG A 131 21.78 -5.81 18.82
C ARG A 131 22.08 -4.64 19.76
N ILE A 132 21.13 -3.70 19.88
CA ILE A 132 21.24 -2.56 20.80
C ILE A 132 21.39 -3.03 22.24
N HIS A 133 20.54 -3.99 22.64
CA HIS A 133 20.63 -4.60 23.96
C HIS A 133 22.02 -5.22 24.19
N ASP A 134 22.49 -6.05 23.28
CA ASP A 134 23.77 -6.75 23.42
C ASP A 134 24.95 -5.78 23.46
N GLN A 135 24.93 -4.73 22.64
CA GLN A 135 25.94 -3.67 22.65
C GLN A 135 25.97 -2.94 24.00
N LYS A 136 24.80 -2.66 24.58
CA LYS A 136 24.70 -2.03 25.91
C LYS A 136 25.23 -2.96 27.00
N VAL A 137 24.86 -4.24 26.97
CA VAL A 137 25.36 -5.24 27.93
C VAL A 137 26.88 -5.36 27.84
N ALA A 138 27.44 -5.43 26.63
CA ALA A 138 28.89 -5.44 26.42
C ALA A 138 29.54 -4.17 27.00
N SER A 139 28.93 -3.01 26.77
CA SER A 139 29.40 -1.73 27.32
C SER A 139 29.33 -1.66 28.84
N GLU A 140 28.32 -2.26 29.46
CA GLU A 140 28.20 -2.38 30.92
C GLU A 140 29.31 -3.28 31.47
N ILE A 141 29.53 -4.45 30.88
CA ILE A 141 30.59 -5.39 31.30
C ILE A 141 31.96 -4.72 31.26
N LEU A 142 32.27 -3.98 30.19
CA LEU A 142 33.53 -3.25 30.05
C LEU A 142 33.75 -2.15 31.09
N ARG A 143 32.67 -1.65 31.72
CA ARG A 143 32.74 -0.62 32.76
C ARG A 143 32.90 -1.20 34.17
N ILE A 144 32.70 -2.50 34.37
CA ILE A 144 32.82 -3.15 35.67
C ILE A 144 34.32 -3.41 35.95
N PRO A 145 34.88 -2.94 37.08
CA PRO A 145 36.24 -3.26 37.48
C PRO A 145 36.45 -4.76 37.69
N GLU A 146 37.62 -5.28 37.35
CA GLU A 146 37.96 -6.72 37.48
C GLU A 146 37.75 -7.26 38.91
N ASP A 147 38.00 -6.46 39.94
CA ASP A 147 37.80 -6.85 41.33
C ASP A 147 36.31 -7.11 41.67
N GLU A 148 35.41 -6.29 41.12
CA GLU A 148 33.97 -6.45 41.27
C GLU A 148 33.43 -7.59 40.41
N TRP A 149 33.95 -7.70 39.18
CA TRP A 149 33.62 -8.79 38.26
C TRP A 149 34.00 -10.16 38.84
N LYS A 150 35.17 -10.27 39.48
CA LYS A 150 35.61 -11.50 40.14
C LYS A 150 34.68 -11.96 41.26
N ASN A 151 34.05 -11.02 41.96
CA ASN A 151 33.17 -11.31 43.10
C ASN A 151 31.71 -11.54 42.68
N SER A 152 31.25 -10.92 41.59
CA SER A 152 29.82 -10.84 41.25
C SER A 152 29.46 -11.12 39.78
N GLY A 153 30.45 -11.31 38.90
CA GLY A 153 30.26 -11.55 37.47
C GLY A 153 29.51 -12.83 37.14
N ASN A 154 29.64 -13.87 37.97
CA ASN A 154 28.90 -15.14 37.78
C ASN A 154 27.38 -14.99 37.90
N ASN A 155 26.88 -13.91 38.50
CA ASN A 155 25.47 -13.61 38.64
C ASN A 155 25.04 -12.40 37.77
N PHE A 156 25.90 -11.95 36.85
CA PHE A 156 25.58 -10.82 35.99
C PHE A 156 24.73 -11.28 34.81
N GLU A 157 23.43 -11.04 34.90
CA GLU A 157 22.47 -11.36 33.84
C GLU A 157 21.68 -10.11 33.40
N ARG A 158 21.48 -10.01 32.09
CA ARG A 158 20.64 -9.01 31.42
C ARG A 158 19.81 -9.73 30.36
N PRO A 159 18.69 -10.35 30.73
CA PRO A 159 17.86 -11.06 29.78
C PRO A 159 17.17 -10.09 28.81
N TYR A 160 17.15 -10.45 27.53
CA TYR A 160 16.42 -9.72 26.48
C TYR A 160 14.92 -10.07 26.54
N GLY A 161 14.04 -9.06 26.49
CA GLY A 161 12.59 -9.24 26.43
C GLY A 161 11.80 -8.68 27.63
N GLU A 162 10.67 -9.33 27.93
CA GLU A 162 9.63 -8.87 28.86
C GLU A 162 10.11 -8.99 30.33
N GLY A 163 10.77 -7.93 30.80
CA GLY A 163 11.49 -7.90 32.08
C GLY A 163 12.71 -6.98 32.04
N SER A 164 13.18 -6.62 30.85
CA SER A 164 14.19 -5.58 30.65
C SER A 164 13.57 -4.22 30.93
N SER A 165 13.92 -3.60 32.06
CA SER A 165 13.37 -2.32 32.50
C SER A 165 13.69 -1.20 31.49
N GLY A 166 12.75 -0.93 30.59
CA GLY A 166 12.29 0.36 30.02
C GLY A 166 13.27 1.45 29.52
N THR A 167 14.57 1.39 29.78
CA THR A 167 15.51 2.50 29.54
C THR A 167 16.32 2.30 28.25
N VAL A 168 16.02 1.30 27.43
CA VAL A 168 16.98 0.76 26.44
C VAL A 168 17.11 1.60 25.16
N MET A 169 16.06 2.29 24.70
CA MET A 169 16.06 2.94 23.38
C MET A 169 16.18 4.48 23.41
N ALA A 170 16.36 5.10 24.57
CA ALA A 170 16.15 6.54 24.72
C ALA A 170 17.30 7.43 24.18
N ASP A 171 18.53 6.91 24.09
CA ASP A 171 19.71 7.76 23.87
C ASP A 171 20.45 7.52 22.54
N GLU A 172 20.14 6.45 21.81
CA GLU A 172 20.76 6.18 20.52
C GLU A 172 20.07 7.00 19.42
N SER A 173 20.84 7.84 18.72
CA SER A 173 20.37 8.59 17.55
C SER A 173 20.76 7.87 16.28
N PHE A 174 19.78 7.55 15.45
CA PHE A 174 19.99 6.97 14.13
C PHE A 174 20.12 8.07 13.09
N ARG A 175 20.78 7.76 11.98
CA ARG A 175 20.95 8.67 10.84
C ARG A 175 20.10 8.18 9.69
N VAL A 176 19.31 9.06 9.10
CA VAL A 176 18.47 8.75 7.94
C VAL A 176 19.02 9.53 6.76
N TYR A 177 19.62 8.82 5.82
CA TYR A 177 20.04 9.37 4.53
C TYR A 177 18.93 9.14 3.54
N PHE A 178 18.56 10.17 2.79
CA PHE A 178 17.53 10.07 1.76
C PHE A 178 17.97 10.81 0.50
N LYS A 179 17.59 10.28 -0.66
CA LYS A 179 17.87 10.90 -1.94
C LYS A 179 16.75 10.66 -2.93
N GLY A 180 16.30 11.75 -3.55
CA GLY A 180 15.45 11.72 -4.72
C GLY A 180 16.26 11.90 -5.99
N LEU A 181 15.95 11.13 -7.03
CA LEU A 181 16.57 11.24 -8.35
C LEU A 181 15.48 11.39 -9.42
N VAL A 182 15.69 12.33 -10.34
CA VAL A 182 14.85 12.52 -11.53
C VAL A 182 15.76 12.52 -12.75
N SER A 183 15.41 11.70 -13.74
CA SER A 183 16.10 11.61 -15.02
C SER A 183 15.09 11.76 -16.14
N GLU A 184 15.44 12.55 -17.16
CA GLU A 184 14.63 12.64 -18.37
C GLU A 184 15.21 11.70 -19.43
N GLU A 185 14.45 10.69 -19.82
CA GLU A 185 14.82 9.72 -20.83
C GLU A 185 14.08 10.01 -22.14
N ARG A 186 14.76 9.81 -23.28
CA ARG A 186 14.17 10.01 -24.61
C ARG A 186 13.83 8.64 -25.19
N ILE A 187 12.54 8.34 -25.27
CA ILE A 187 12.03 7.12 -25.90
C ILE A 187 11.38 7.54 -27.22
N ARG A 188 12.06 7.26 -28.35
CA ARG A 188 11.67 7.70 -29.69
C ARG A 188 11.59 9.24 -29.77
N ASP A 189 10.40 9.80 -30.07
CA ASP A 189 10.13 11.23 -30.14
C ASP A 189 9.52 11.80 -28.84
N SER A 190 9.29 10.95 -27.83
CA SER A 190 8.73 11.35 -26.53
C SER A 190 9.82 11.49 -25.45
N ARG A 191 9.67 12.50 -24.58
CA ARG A 191 10.47 12.66 -23.36
C ARG A 191 9.67 12.09 -22.21
N VAL A 192 10.23 11.10 -21.52
CA VAL A 192 9.62 10.50 -20.33
C VAL A 192 10.48 10.86 -19.13
N THR A 193 9.86 11.38 -18.07
CA THR A 193 10.55 11.63 -16.81
C THR A 193 10.47 10.39 -15.93
N VAL A 194 11.63 9.81 -15.62
CA VAL A 194 11.76 8.69 -14.69
C VAL A 194 12.26 9.24 -13.36
N ALA A 195 11.62 8.84 -12.26
CA ALA A 195 12.02 9.24 -10.93
C ALA A 195 12.22 8.03 -10.02
N ALA A 196 13.08 8.16 -9.02
CA ALA A 196 13.30 7.14 -8.02
C ALA A 196 13.72 7.78 -6.69
N ILE A 197 13.43 7.08 -5.60
CA ILE A 197 13.87 7.44 -4.26
C ILE A 197 14.77 6.35 -3.69
N GLY A 198 15.71 6.77 -2.86
CA GLY A 198 16.57 5.91 -2.05
C GLY A 198 16.62 6.41 -0.61
N VAL A 199 16.60 5.48 0.34
CA VAL A 199 16.74 5.76 1.78
C VAL A 199 17.70 4.76 2.39
N ALA A 200 18.57 5.22 3.27
CA ALA A 200 19.38 4.39 4.14
C ALA A 200 19.27 4.86 5.59
N ILE A 201 19.02 3.94 6.51
CA ILE A 201 19.04 4.20 7.96
C ILE A 201 20.30 3.56 8.52
N CYS A 202 21.14 4.37 9.16
CA CYS A 202 22.40 3.94 9.74
C CYS A 202 22.44 4.16 11.25
N ASP A 203 23.29 3.37 11.91
CA ASP A 203 23.64 3.59 13.31
C ASP A 203 24.55 4.84 13.49
N VAL A 204 24.96 5.09 14.74
CA VAL A 204 25.86 6.21 15.08
C VAL A 204 27.24 6.08 14.43
N THR A 205 27.63 4.88 14.01
CA THR A 205 28.91 4.54 13.35
C THR A 205 28.79 4.46 11.82
N ASP A 206 27.68 4.93 11.24
CA ASP A 206 27.40 4.91 9.79
C ASP A 206 27.31 3.50 9.18
N HIS A 207 27.03 2.46 9.99
CA HIS A 207 26.69 1.15 9.43
C HIS A 207 25.20 1.10 9.04
N PRO A 208 24.86 0.66 7.81
CA PRO A 208 23.48 0.58 7.36
C PRO A 208 22.74 -0.53 8.10
N ILE A 209 21.59 -0.16 8.67
CA ILE A 209 20.64 -1.05 9.33
C ILE A 209 19.51 -1.41 8.36
N PHE A 210 19.10 -0.44 7.54
CA PHE A 210 18.01 -0.59 6.60
C PHE A 210 18.28 0.23 5.34
N GLU A 211 17.94 -0.34 4.19
CA GLU A 211 18.05 0.30 2.88
C GLU A 211 16.75 0.09 2.11
N LEU A 212 16.31 1.15 1.42
CA LEU A 212 15.12 1.14 0.59
C LEU A 212 15.42 1.85 -0.72
N GLN A 213 15.00 1.23 -1.82
CA GLN A 213 15.00 1.83 -3.13
C GLN A 213 13.63 1.60 -3.78
N LYS A 214 12.99 2.69 -4.23
CA LYS A 214 11.64 2.64 -4.81
C LYS A 214 11.60 3.50 -6.06
N PRO A 215 11.26 2.93 -7.23
CA PRO A 215 10.99 3.74 -8.42
C PRO A 215 9.68 4.52 -8.21
N LEU A 216 9.65 5.76 -8.67
CA LEU A 216 8.43 6.57 -8.72
C LEU A 216 7.88 6.51 -10.14
N THR A 217 6.71 5.90 -10.29
CA THR A 217 6.01 5.85 -11.58
C THR A 217 5.29 7.18 -11.79
N GLY A 218 5.86 8.07 -12.61
CA GLY A 218 5.17 9.27 -13.06
C GLY A 218 4.02 8.90 -13.99
N GLY A 219 2.84 9.49 -13.79
CA GLY A 219 1.81 9.48 -14.82
C GLY A 219 2.31 10.16 -16.09
N GLU A 220 1.79 9.77 -17.26
CA GLU A 220 2.28 10.13 -18.60
C GLU A 220 2.42 11.65 -18.87
N ASP A 221 1.84 12.50 -18.01
CA ASP A 221 1.78 13.95 -18.16
C ASP A 221 2.21 14.75 -16.91
N SER A 222 2.74 14.08 -15.87
CA SER A 222 3.16 14.76 -14.64
C SER A 222 4.65 15.08 -14.66
N VAL A 223 4.98 16.36 -14.78
CA VAL A 223 6.35 16.86 -14.57
C VAL A 223 6.69 16.68 -13.09
N VAL A 224 7.46 15.64 -12.78
CA VAL A 224 7.93 15.39 -11.41
C VAL A 224 9.07 16.36 -11.11
N SER A 225 8.84 17.31 -10.20
CA SER A 225 9.91 18.23 -9.77
C SER A 225 10.91 17.48 -8.89
N ARG A 226 12.19 17.86 -9.00
CA ARG A 226 13.27 17.25 -8.21
C ARG A 226 12.99 17.36 -6.72
N GLU A 227 12.55 18.53 -6.28
CA GLU A 227 12.22 18.83 -4.88
C GLU A 227 11.10 17.93 -4.36
N ALA A 228 10.08 17.64 -5.18
CA ALA A 228 8.99 16.76 -4.79
C ALA A 228 9.48 15.31 -4.56
N VAL A 229 10.40 14.82 -5.42
CA VAL A 229 10.99 13.48 -5.26
C VAL A 229 11.87 13.39 -4.01
N GLU A 230 12.61 14.46 -3.69
CA GLU A 230 13.41 14.49 -2.47
C GLU A 230 12.54 14.50 -1.20
N ILE A 231 11.45 15.27 -1.19
CA ILE A 231 10.49 15.27 -0.08
C ILE A 231 9.83 13.90 0.06
N GLU A 232 9.48 13.25 -1.06
CA GLU A 232 8.94 11.89 -1.03
C GLU A 232 9.93 10.89 -0.42
N ALA A 233 11.23 11.02 -0.76
CA ALA A 233 12.28 10.21 -0.16
C ALA A 233 12.40 10.44 1.37
N LEU A 234 12.27 11.69 1.83
CA LEU A 234 12.25 12.01 3.25
C LEU A 234 11.03 11.40 3.96
N VAL A 235 9.84 11.52 3.39
CA VAL A 235 8.60 10.95 3.96
C VAL A 235 8.74 9.44 4.08
N GLU A 236 9.22 8.77 3.03
CA GLU A 236 9.43 7.32 3.05
C GLU A 236 10.49 6.92 4.09
N GLY A 237 11.56 7.69 4.25
CA GLY A 237 12.56 7.43 5.28
C GLY A 237 12.06 7.62 6.71
N LEU A 238 11.20 8.61 6.94
CA LEU A 238 10.54 8.79 8.24
C LEU A 238 9.54 7.67 8.53
N ASN A 239 8.79 7.22 7.53
CA ASN A 239 7.90 6.07 7.67
C ASN A 239 8.68 4.80 8.01
N ALA A 240 9.82 4.56 7.36
CA ALA A 240 10.71 3.45 7.68
C ALA A 240 11.26 3.55 9.12
N ALA A 241 11.66 4.76 9.55
CA ALA A 241 12.11 4.99 10.92
C ALA A 241 11.02 4.70 11.97
N ILE A 242 9.78 5.12 11.71
CA ILE A 242 8.62 4.80 12.57
C ILE A 242 8.36 3.29 12.58
N ALA A 243 8.45 2.63 11.42
CA ALA A 243 8.27 1.19 11.30
C ALA A 243 9.36 0.39 12.04
N LEU A 244 10.54 0.97 12.28
CA LEU A 244 11.61 0.41 13.10
C LEU A 244 11.57 0.87 14.57
N ASP A 245 10.55 1.64 14.98
CA ASP A 245 10.39 2.20 16.33
C ASP A 245 11.60 3.04 16.81
N LEU A 246 12.21 3.78 15.88
CA LEU A 246 13.35 4.64 16.18
C LEU A 246 12.87 5.92 16.88
N LYS A 247 13.34 6.14 18.11
CA LYS A 247 12.90 7.30 18.93
C LYS A 247 13.53 8.62 18.52
N ARG A 248 14.77 8.56 18.04
CA ARG A 248 15.60 9.72 17.68
C ARG A 248 16.29 9.47 16.35
N VAL A 249 15.95 10.28 15.36
CA VAL A 249 16.58 10.25 14.04
C VAL A 249 17.14 11.62 13.69
N THR A 250 18.28 11.63 12.98
CA THR A 250 18.85 12.81 12.34
C THR A 250 18.82 12.58 10.84
N CYS A 251 18.11 13.42 10.10
CA CYS A 251 18.01 13.29 8.64
C CYS A 251 19.16 14.02 7.95
N TYR A 252 19.69 13.42 6.87
CA TYR A 252 20.78 13.94 6.04
C TYR A 252 20.33 13.95 4.58
N CYS A 253 20.54 15.09 3.92
CA CYS A 253 20.31 15.27 2.49
C CYS A 253 21.58 15.85 1.86
N ASP A 254 21.98 15.33 0.70
CA ASP A 254 23.14 15.79 -0.06
C ASP A 254 22.89 17.08 -0.86
N GLU A 255 21.66 17.59 -0.86
CA GLU A 255 21.25 18.66 -1.76
C GLU A 255 21.46 20.05 -1.14
N LEU A 256 22.73 20.48 -1.12
CA LEU A 256 23.06 21.90 -0.97
C LEU A 256 24.16 22.29 -1.96
N HIS A 257 23.76 23.07 -2.97
CA HIS A 257 24.65 23.99 -3.66
C HIS A 257 25.03 25.20 -2.79
N ASP A 258 24.62 25.24 -1.51
CA ASP A 258 24.95 26.29 -0.55
C ASP A 258 25.38 25.70 0.82
N PRO A 259 26.67 25.77 1.21
CA PRO A 259 27.20 25.19 2.46
C PRO A 259 26.68 25.84 3.75
N SER A 260 25.74 26.78 3.66
CA SER A 260 25.25 27.59 4.78
C SER A 260 24.04 26.98 5.51
N ILE A 261 23.38 25.95 4.99
CA ILE A 261 22.08 25.49 5.51
C ILE A 261 21.94 23.97 5.57
N CYS A 262 22.80 23.27 6.33
CA CYS A 262 22.42 21.93 6.80
C CYS A 262 21.26 22.08 7.79
N TYR A 263 20.03 21.80 7.35
CA TYR A 263 18.90 21.63 8.27
C TYR A 263 19.11 20.33 9.06
N ARG A 264 19.73 20.43 10.24
CA ARG A 264 19.71 19.35 11.23
C ARG A 264 18.32 19.29 11.83
N GLN A 265 17.42 18.53 11.23
CA GLN A 265 16.11 18.28 11.80
C GLN A 265 16.21 17.03 12.68
N THR A 266 16.20 17.24 14.00
CA THR A 266 16.08 16.16 14.97
C THR A 266 14.59 15.98 15.25
N ALA A 267 14.00 14.87 14.78
CA ALA A 267 12.64 14.52 15.16
C ALA A 267 12.70 13.61 16.40
N THR A 268 12.03 14.02 17.47
CA THR A 268 11.86 13.20 18.69
C THR A 268 10.39 12.81 18.79
N ASN A 269 10.10 11.51 18.84
CA ASN A 269 8.74 11.00 18.98
C ASN A 269 8.30 11.07 20.46
N THR A 270 8.21 12.29 20.98
CA THR A 270 7.68 12.59 22.32
C THR A 270 6.45 13.46 22.16
N MET A 271 5.32 12.98 22.66
CA MET A 271 4.07 13.74 22.81
C MET A 271 4.25 14.79 23.93
N GLN A 272 5.12 15.77 23.70
CA GLN A 272 5.27 16.96 24.53
C GLN A 272 6.00 18.03 23.73
N ASP A 273 5.42 19.23 23.75
CA ASP A 273 5.79 20.44 23.04
C ASP A 273 7.24 20.49 22.54
N CYS A 274 7.40 20.45 21.21
CA CYS A 274 8.67 20.77 20.57
C CYS A 274 8.90 22.28 20.69
N ASP A 275 9.60 22.67 21.75
CA ASP A 275 10.17 24.01 21.89
C ASP A 275 11.22 24.24 20.78
N ILE A 276 10.79 24.95 19.74
CA ILE A 276 11.67 25.53 18.74
C ILE A 276 12.50 26.60 19.45
N SER A 277 13.74 26.23 19.82
CA SER A 277 14.72 27.19 20.32
C SER A 277 15.23 28.04 19.14
N GLN A 278 14.47 29.05 18.76
CA GLN A 278 14.96 30.16 17.94
C GLN A 278 15.40 31.31 18.85
N SER A 279 16.67 31.68 18.71
CA SER A 279 17.22 32.90 19.26
C SER A 279 16.44 34.11 18.74
N GLY A 280 15.68 34.73 19.64
CA GLY A 280 15.38 36.16 19.73
C GLY A 280 14.97 36.90 18.45
N GLY A 281 13.66 37.14 18.30
CA GLY A 281 13.17 38.16 17.36
C GLY A 281 11.66 38.20 17.16
N SER A 282 10.95 38.78 18.13
CA SER A 282 9.61 39.41 18.04
C SER A 282 8.45 38.67 17.35
N ALA A 283 7.42 38.39 18.16
CA ALA A 283 6.12 37.86 17.77
C ALA A 283 5.40 38.70 16.70
N SER A 284 4.98 38.06 15.61
CA SER A 284 3.58 37.98 15.17
C SER A 284 3.47 37.20 13.86
N GLU A 285 2.32 36.53 13.72
CA GLU A 285 1.75 36.03 12.47
C GLU A 285 2.16 34.62 11.99
N LYS A 286 1.28 33.67 12.36
CA LYS A 286 1.07 32.40 11.66
C LYS A 286 0.74 32.69 10.20
N ILE A 287 1.50 32.13 9.25
CA ILE A 287 1.14 32.20 7.83
C ILE A 287 1.28 30.82 7.17
N TYR A 288 0.13 30.27 6.81
CA TYR A 288 -0.09 29.33 5.70
C TYR A 288 0.54 29.89 4.41
N ILE A 289 1.30 29.11 3.63
CA ILE A 289 1.33 29.28 2.15
C ILE A 289 1.57 27.92 1.47
N LEU A 290 0.49 27.36 0.92
CA LEU A 290 0.50 26.85 -0.45
C LEU A 290 0.15 28.03 -1.36
N GLN A 291 0.82 28.11 -2.52
CA GLN A 291 0.35 28.75 -3.76
C GLN A 291 0.46 30.28 -3.86
N HIS A 292 1.48 30.76 -4.60
CA HIS A 292 1.29 31.41 -5.91
C HIS A 292 2.65 31.87 -6.46
N ALA A 293 3.09 31.24 -7.54
CA ALA A 293 3.99 31.86 -8.49
C ALA A 293 3.26 33.05 -9.13
N SER A 294 3.84 34.24 -9.06
CA SER A 294 3.49 35.33 -9.97
C SER A 294 4.75 36.01 -10.48
N CYS A 295 4.85 35.93 -11.80
CA CYS A 295 5.68 36.67 -12.74
C CYS A 295 6.06 38.11 -12.32
N GLY A 296 7.31 38.51 -12.58
CA GLY A 296 7.71 39.91 -12.48
C GLY A 296 9.20 40.20 -12.69
N THR A 297 9.69 40.02 -13.92
CA THR A 297 10.71 40.83 -14.63
C THR A 297 11.77 41.65 -13.87
N LYS A 298 13.04 41.35 -14.21
CA LYS A 298 14.21 42.22 -14.50
C LYS A 298 14.20 43.66 -13.94
N GLN A 299 15.31 44.08 -13.34
CA GLN A 299 16.30 44.98 -13.98
C GLN A 299 17.46 45.37 -13.04
N TYR A 300 18.67 45.29 -13.62
CA TYR A 300 20.00 45.84 -13.27
C TYR A 300 20.62 45.54 -11.90
#